data_AF-A0A2W7BW88-F1
#
_entry.id   AF-A0A2W7BW88-F1
#
_cell.length_a   1.000
_cell.length_b   1.000
_cell.length_c   1.000
_cell.angle_alpha   90.00
_cell.angle_beta   90.00
_cell.angle_gamma   90.00
#
_symmetry.space_group_name_H-M   'P 1'
#
loop_
_entity.id
_entity.type
_entity.pdbx_description
1 polymer ?
#
loop_
_entity_poly.entity_id
_entity_poly.type
_entity_poly.pdbx_seq_one_letter_code
_entity_poly.pdbx_strand_id
1 'polypeptide(L)'
;MPKPTAHIIDWFHIAMKVQPMQQIADHMARSRSGLSEALPAIDRDIRAVKWRLWHGRVDRAITDLEQLLERVKASQGDSEFSIARLQSLGLQLLTYIRSNRGAIALPSRPSRRNDSG
;
A
#
# COMPACT_ATOMS: atom_id res chain seq x y z
N MET A 1 5.98 -31.69 -16.89
CA MET A 1 6.37 -30.47 -16.16
C MET A 1 5.10 -29.85 -15.57
N PRO A 2 4.98 -29.63 -14.25
CA PRO A 2 3.83 -28.90 -13.73
C PRO A 2 3.96 -27.45 -14.20
N LYS A 3 2.90 -26.93 -14.84
CA LYS A 3 2.80 -25.50 -15.18
C LYS A 3 2.96 -24.70 -13.89
N PRO A 4 3.65 -23.56 -13.88
CA PRO A 4 3.53 -22.63 -12.77
C PRO A 4 2.05 -22.29 -12.69
N THR A 5 1.36 -22.74 -11.64
CA THR A 5 0.11 -22.14 -11.22
C THR A 5 0.45 -20.68 -11.05
N ALA A 6 0.07 -19.86 -12.03
CA ALA A 6 0.12 -18.42 -11.91
C ALA A 6 -0.69 -18.13 -10.64
N HIS A 7 0.02 -17.91 -9.52
CA HIS A 7 -0.58 -17.58 -8.24
C HIS A 7 -1.16 -16.20 -8.42
N ILE A 8 -2.36 -16.15 -8.99
CA ILE A 8 -3.10 -14.92 -9.12
C ILE A 8 -3.28 -14.41 -7.71
N ILE A 9 -2.60 -13.30 -7.41
CA ILE A 9 -2.72 -12.66 -6.13
C ILE A 9 -3.99 -11.84 -6.20
N ASP A 10 -5.02 -12.35 -5.53
CA ASP A 10 -6.28 -11.63 -5.39
C ASP A 10 -6.06 -10.37 -4.55
N TRP A 11 -6.76 -9.31 -4.92
CA TRP A 11 -6.85 -8.02 -4.24
C TRP A 11 -7.05 -8.15 -2.72
N PHE A 12 -7.76 -9.19 -2.28
CA PHE A 12 -7.92 -9.51 -0.85
C PHE A 12 -6.58 -9.68 -0.13
N HIS A 13 -5.60 -10.38 -0.72
CA HIS A 13 -4.28 -10.58 -0.10
C HIS A 13 -3.47 -9.27 0.01
N ILE A 14 -3.68 -8.36 -0.95
CA ILE A 14 -3.07 -7.02 -0.92
C ILE A 14 -3.74 -6.18 0.19
N ALA A 15 -5.07 -6.17 0.24
CA ALA A 15 -5.84 -5.44 1.25
C ALA A 15 -5.48 -5.89 2.68
N MET A 16 -5.32 -7.19 2.91
CA MET A 16 -4.91 -7.77 4.18
C MET A 16 -3.52 -7.29 4.65
N LYS A 17 -2.61 -6.99 3.72
CA LYS A 17 -1.28 -6.46 4.04
C LYS A 17 -1.27 -4.94 4.24
N VAL A 18 -2.18 -4.23 3.60
CA VAL A 18 -2.35 -2.78 3.75
C VAL A 18 -3.08 -2.43 5.05
N GLN A 19 -4.01 -3.27 5.51
CA GLN A 19 -4.85 -3.00 6.68
C GLN A 19 -4.07 -2.68 7.97
N PRO A 20 -3.02 -3.42 8.37
CA PRO A 20 -2.24 -3.09 9.57
C PRO A 20 -1.53 -1.74 9.45
N MET A 21 -1.08 -1.36 8.25
CA MET A 21 -0.45 -0.05 8.01
C MET A 21 -1.47 1.09 8.21
N GLN A 22 -2.69 0.90 7.70
CA GLN A 22 -3.80 1.84 7.85
C GLN A 22 -4.16 2.03 9.34
N GLN A 23 -4.26 0.94 10.10
CA GLN A 23 -4.57 1.00 11.54
C GLN A 23 -3.50 1.75 12.34
N ILE A 24 -2.22 1.56 11.99
CA ILE A 24 -1.11 2.30 12.63
C ILE A 24 -1.19 3.78 12.27
N ALA A 25 -1.41 4.12 10.99
CA ALA A 25 -1.56 5.50 10.55
C ALA A 25 -2.75 6.20 11.25
N ASP A 26 -3.90 5.52 11.34
CA ASP A 26 -5.09 6.03 12.03
C ASP A 26 -4.87 6.16 13.54
N HIS A 27 -4.10 5.26 14.17
CA HIS A 27 -3.75 5.37 15.58
C HIS A 27 -2.82 6.57 15.83
N MET A 28 -1.78 6.73 15.00
CA MET A 28 -0.84 7.86 15.07
C MET A 28 -1.54 9.21 14.86
N ALA A 29 -2.45 9.28 13.88
CA ALA A 29 -3.25 10.49 13.62
C ALA A 29 -4.16 10.86 14.82
N ARG A 30 -4.61 9.88 15.60
CA ARG A 30 -5.46 10.09 16.78
C ARG A 30 -4.66 10.36 18.06
N SER A 31 -3.48 9.75 18.22
CA SER A 31 -2.67 9.86 19.44
C SER A 31 -1.82 11.13 19.50
N ARG A 32 -1.39 11.66 18.35
CA ARG A 32 -0.66 12.94 18.25
C ARG A 32 -1.57 14.02 17.68
N SER A 33 -2.50 14.54 18.48
CA SER A 33 -3.34 15.70 18.11
C SER A 33 -2.56 17.03 17.98
N GLY A 34 -1.22 16.99 17.89
CA GLY A 34 -0.38 18.19 17.89
C GLY A 34 0.97 18.11 17.18
N LEU A 35 1.26 17.06 16.38
CA LEU A 35 2.55 16.94 15.69
C LEU A 35 2.40 16.83 14.16
N SER A 36 2.89 17.89 13.51
CA SER A 36 3.42 18.04 12.14
C SER A 36 2.61 17.46 10.96
N GLU A 37 2.50 18.25 9.87
CA GLU A 37 1.87 17.91 8.58
C GLU A 37 2.33 16.56 7.96
N ALA A 38 3.38 15.94 8.50
CA ALA A 38 3.89 14.65 8.10
C ALA A 38 2.92 13.47 8.34
N LEU A 39 2.09 13.49 9.39
CA LEU A 39 1.18 12.37 9.71
C LEU A 39 -0.04 12.28 8.76
N PRO A 40 -0.75 13.37 8.45
CA PRO A 40 -1.79 13.37 7.41
C PRO A 40 -1.28 12.93 6.04
N ALA A 41 0.00 13.20 5.73
CA ALA A 41 0.63 12.75 4.50
C ALA A 41 0.73 11.21 4.43
N ILE A 42 1.15 10.55 5.52
CA ILE A 42 1.30 9.09 5.56
C ILE A 42 -0.03 8.37 5.31
N ASP A 43 -1.11 8.79 5.96
CA ASP A 43 -2.46 8.21 5.73
C ASP A 43 -2.88 8.38 4.26
N ARG A 44 -2.72 9.59 3.72
CA ARG A 44 -3.04 9.90 2.33
C ARG A 44 -2.25 9.02 1.35
N ASP A 45 -0.98 8.80 1.62
CA ASP A 45 -0.10 8.00 0.75
C ASP A 45 -0.46 6.52 0.78
N ILE A 46 -0.80 5.96 1.95
CA ILE A 46 -1.28 4.58 2.08
C ILE A 46 -2.58 4.39 1.28
N ARG A 47 -3.52 5.34 1.39
CA ARG A 47 -4.76 5.33 0.58
C ARG A 47 -4.47 5.43 -0.92
N ALA A 48 -3.51 6.25 -1.31
CA ALA A 48 -3.11 6.41 -2.71
C ALA A 48 -2.44 5.16 -3.28
N VAL A 49 -1.57 4.50 -2.51
CA VAL A 49 -0.97 3.19 -2.86
C VAL A 49 -2.07 2.15 -3.07
N LYS A 50 -3.05 2.06 -2.16
CA LYS A 50 -4.21 1.18 -2.31
C LYS A 50 -4.98 1.48 -3.60
N TRP A 51 -5.30 2.76 -3.85
CA TRP A 51 -6.03 3.15 -5.06
C TRP A 51 -5.26 2.79 -6.34
N ARG A 52 -3.94 3.01 -6.37
CA ARG A 52 -3.12 2.68 -7.55
C ARG A 52 -3.04 1.18 -7.80
N LEU A 53 -2.90 0.37 -6.74
CA LEU A 53 -2.94 -1.08 -6.85
C LEU A 53 -4.31 -1.57 -7.35
N TRP A 54 -5.41 -0.95 -6.91
CA TRP A 54 -6.76 -1.26 -7.40
C TRP A 54 -6.92 -1.00 -8.91
N HIS A 55 -6.33 0.09 -9.42
CA HIS A 55 -6.37 0.43 -10.85
C HIS A 55 -5.29 -0.25 -11.69
N GLY A 56 -4.53 -1.18 -11.11
CA GLY A 56 -3.46 -1.89 -11.81
C GLY A 56 -2.21 -1.09 -12.10
N ARG A 57 -2.05 0.07 -11.46
CA ARG A 57 -0.87 0.92 -11.57
C ARG A 57 0.21 0.45 -10.58
N VAL A 58 0.60 -0.82 -10.71
CA VAL A 58 1.52 -1.49 -9.78
C VAL A 58 2.86 -0.78 -9.70
N ASP A 59 3.43 -0.36 -10.83
CA ASP A 59 4.72 0.33 -10.87
C ASP A 59 4.68 1.68 -10.16
N ARG A 60 3.58 2.43 -10.34
CA ARG A 60 3.40 3.70 -9.64
C ARG A 60 3.25 3.45 -8.15
N ALA A 61 2.43 2.48 -7.75
CA ALA A 61 2.26 2.11 -6.34
C ALA A 61 3.58 1.71 -5.67
N ILE A 62 4.46 1.00 -6.38
CA ILE A 62 5.82 0.67 -5.90
C ILE A 62 6.61 1.97 -5.65
N THR A 63 6.67 2.87 -6.63
CA THR A 63 7.39 4.14 -6.49
C THR A 63 6.86 4.99 -5.33
N ASP A 64 5.54 5.09 -5.17
CA ASP A 64 4.96 5.88 -4.07
C ASP A 64 5.25 5.26 -2.70
N LEU A 65 5.23 3.92 -2.63
CA LEU A 65 5.55 3.19 -1.40
C LEU A 65 7.03 3.35 -1.01
N GLU A 66 7.94 3.35 -1.99
CA GLU A 66 9.37 3.67 -1.76
C GLU A 66 9.55 5.08 -1.20
N GLN A 67 8.90 6.08 -1.82
CA GLN A 67 8.97 7.47 -1.36
C GLN A 67 8.37 7.66 0.04
N LEU A 68 7.31 6.92 0.36
CA LEU A 68 6.72 6.90 1.70
C LEU A 68 7.73 6.34 2.71
N LEU A 69 8.36 5.20 2.40
CA LEU A 69 9.33 4.56 3.30
C LEU A 69 10.55 5.45 3.56
N GLU A 70 11.05 6.18 2.56
CA GLU A 70 12.15 7.12 2.74
C GLU A 70 11.77 8.30 3.65
N ARG A 71 10.57 8.86 3.50
CA ARG A 71 10.08 9.93 4.41
C ARG A 71 9.89 9.43 5.83
N VAL A 72 9.30 8.24 6.00
CA VAL A 72 9.12 7.58 7.30
C VAL A 72 10.48 7.34 7.97
N LYS A 73 11.48 6.88 7.20
CA LYS A 73 12.87 6.71 7.67
C LYS A 73 13.51 8.03 8.10
N ALA A 74 13.34 9.10 7.32
CA ALA A 74 13.85 10.42 7.67
C ALA A 74 13.20 10.98 8.95
N SER A 75 11.94 10.60 9.23
CA SER A 75 11.23 10.99 10.46
C SER A 75 11.55 10.14 11.70
N GLN A 76 12.41 9.09 11.60
CA GLN A 76 12.75 8.22 12.73
C GLN A 76 13.63 8.85 13.81
N GLY A 77 14.13 10.08 13.59
CA GLY A 77 14.97 10.80 14.57
C GLY A 77 14.32 11.03 15.94
N ASP A 78 12.98 11.00 16.05
CA ASP A 78 12.22 11.37 17.26
C ASP A 78 11.59 10.20 18.05
N SER A 79 11.81 8.94 17.65
CA SER A 79 11.30 7.69 18.26
C SER A 79 9.78 7.50 18.35
N GLU A 80 9.26 6.48 17.67
CA GLU A 80 7.97 5.86 17.99
C GLU A 80 7.95 4.43 17.43
N PHE A 81 7.76 3.41 18.28
CA PHE A 81 7.65 2.00 17.88
C PHE A 81 6.67 1.78 16.70
N SER A 82 5.63 2.61 16.63
CA SER A 82 4.65 2.67 15.54
C SER A 82 5.27 3.01 14.17
N ILE A 83 6.22 3.96 14.12
CA ILE A 83 6.91 4.37 12.87
C ILE A 83 7.82 3.24 12.38
N ALA A 84 8.58 2.60 13.29
CA ALA A 84 9.41 1.45 12.96
C ALA A 84 8.57 0.26 12.45
N ARG A 85 7.41 0.02 13.09
CA ARG A 85 6.48 -1.02 12.67
C ARG A 85 5.84 -0.72 11.31
N LEU A 86 5.46 0.53 11.06
CA LEU A 86 4.94 0.97 9.76
C LEU A 86 5.97 0.78 8.65
N GLN A 87 7.24 1.14 8.91
CA GLN A 87 8.33 0.95 7.96
C GLN A 87 8.54 -0.53 7.64
N SER A 88 8.56 -1.40 8.67
CA SER A 88 8.70 -2.85 8.48
C SER A 88 7.55 -3.43 7.64
N LEU A 89 6.31 -3.06 7.94
CA LEU A 89 5.14 -3.50 7.17
C LEU A 89 5.17 -2.98 5.73
N GLY A 90 5.56 -1.72 5.52
CA GLY A 90 5.70 -1.15 4.18
C GLY A 90 6.78 -1.84 3.35
N LEU A 91 7.91 -2.22 3.95
CA LEU A 91 8.96 -3.00 3.27
C LEU A 91 8.48 -4.41 2.88
N GLN A 92 7.72 -5.06 3.76
CA GLN A 92 7.11 -6.36 3.46
C GLN A 92 6.10 -6.25 2.32
N LEU A 93 5.27 -5.20 2.31
CA LEU A 93 4.33 -4.93 1.23
C LEU A 93 5.06 -4.64 -0.09
N LEU A 94 6.12 -3.83 -0.06
CA LEU A 94 6.93 -3.51 -1.24
C LEU A 94 7.56 -4.77 -1.84
N THR A 95 8.17 -5.60 -1.00
CA THR A 95 8.76 -6.88 -1.41
C THR A 95 7.70 -7.79 -2.01
N TYR A 96 6.54 -7.88 -1.35
CA TYR A 96 5.43 -8.71 -1.83
C TYR A 96 4.89 -8.24 -3.18
N ILE A 97 4.68 -6.94 -3.37
CA ILE A 97 4.19 -6.40 -4.66
C ILE A 97 5.23 -6.60 -5.76
N ARG A 98 6.53 -6.36 -5.48
CA ARG A 98 7.62 -6.57 -6.45
C ARG A 98 7.73 -8.03 -6.89
N SER A 99 7.72 -8.96 -5.94
CA SER A 99 7.81 -10.41 -6.23
C SER A 99 6.59 -10.94 -6.98
N ASN A 100 5.45 -10.25 -6.90
CA ASN A 100 4.20 -10.68 -7.51
C ASN A 100 3.70 -9.76 -8.61
N ARG A 101 4.54 -8.84 -9.11
CA ARG A 101 4.19 -7.80 -10.08
C ARG A 101 3.47 -8.35 -11.33
N GLY A 102 3.87 -9.53 -11.80
CA GLY A 102 3.27 -10.20 -12.97
C GLY A 102 2.06 -11.09 -12.66
N ALA A 103 1.68 -11.23 -11.38
CA ALA A 103 0.65 -12.14 -10.91
C ALA A 103 -0.50 -11.43 -10.18
N ILE A 104 -0.44 -10.10 -10.01
CA ILE A 104 -1.55 -9.32 -9.45
C ILE A 104 -2.69 -9.30 -10.46
N ALA A 105 -3.79 -9.99 -10.17
CA ALA A 105 -5.01 -9.82 -10.95
C ALA A 105 -5.63 -8.47 -10.61
N LEU A 106 -5.95 -7.72 -11.66
CA LEU A 106 -6.74 -6.51 -11.51
C LEU A 106 -8.15 -6.92 -11.11
N PRO A 107 -8.76 -6.29 -10.09
CA PRO A 107 -10.19 -6.39 -9.91
C PRO A 107 -10.82 -5.92 -11.22
N SER A 108 -11.54 -6.83 -11.88
CA SER A 108 -12.09 -6.67 -13.22
C SER A 108 -12.57 -5.25 -13.45
N ARG A 109 -12.04 -4.58 -14.49
CA ARG A 109 -12.64 -3.34 -15.02
C ARG A 109 -14.15 -3.55 -15.04
N PRO A 110 -14.98 -2.64 -14.49
CA PRO A 110 -16.40 -2.70 -14.77
C PRO A 110 -16.51 -2.65 -16.29
N SER A 111 -16.92 -3.77 -16.87
CA SER A 111 -17.19 -3.87 -18.29
C SER A 111 -18.21 -2.77 -18.56
N ARG A 112 -17.80 -1.73 -19.28
CA ARG A 112 -18.76 -0.79 -19.87
C ARG A 112 -19.61 -1.65 -20.78
N ARG A 113 -20.74 -2.14 -20.28
CA ARG A 113 -21.83 -2.58 -21.14
C ARG A 113 -22.23 -1.32 -21.89
N ASN A 114 -22.01 -1.37 -23.19
CA ASN A 114 -22.65 -0.47 -24.13
C ASN A 114 -24.15 -0.54 -23.87
N ASP A 115 -24.70 0.50 -23.25
CA ASP A 115 -26.08 0.90 -23.51
C ASP A 115 -26.04 1.65 -24.85
N SER A 116 -26.05 0.89 -25.93
CA SER A 116 -26.30 1.40 -27.27
C SER A 116 -27.78 1.20 -27.56
N GLY A 117 -28.51 2.30 -27.64
CA GLY A 117 -29.57 2.59 -28.62
C GLY A 117 -30.76 1.64 -28.68
#